data_AF-A0A537SDX9-F1
#
_entry.id   AF-A0A537SDX9-F1
#
_cell.length_a   1.000
_cell.length_b   1.000
_cell.length_c   1.000
_cell.angle_alpha   90.00
_cell.angle_beta   90.00
_cell.angle_gamma   90.00
#
_symmetry.space_group_name_H-M   'P 1'
#
loop_
_entity.id
_entity.type
_entity.pdbx_description
1 polymer ?
#
loop_
_entity_poly.entity_id
_entity_poly.type
_entity_poly.pdbx_seq_one_letter_code
_entity_poly.pdbx_strand_id
1 'polypeptide(L)'
;MLDVRRRQLITLLAGAAVALPLAARAQQQAMPMIGYLDSRSPEAVANRLRGFRQGLKESGYVESENLAIAYRWAENQPDRLPVLATDLVRRRVAAIVSAGPPATFAAKAATNTIPILFLV
;
A
#
# COMPACT_ATOMS: atom_id res chain seq x y z
N MET A 1 -13.78 -41.32 -52.12
CA MET A 1 -13.54 -39.87 -51.91
C MET A 1 -14.58 -39.35 -50.94
N LEU A 2 -14.11 -39.08 -49.71
CA LEU A 2 -14.62 -38.24 -48.63
C LEU A 2 -16.03 -38.49 -48.03
N ASP A 3 -15.95 -38.91 -46.77
CA ASP A 3 -16.92 -39.37 -45.80
C ASP A 3 -18.14 -38.49 -45.50
N VAL A 4 -19.22 -39.22 -45.23
CA VAL A 4 -20.40 -38.83 -44.45
C VAL A 4 -19.98 -38.45 -43.02
N ARG A 5 -20.38 -37.27 -42.53
CA ARG A 5 -20.99 -37.06 -41.18
C ARG A 5 -21.16 -35.57 -40.84
N ARG A 6 -22.27 -35.00 -41.33
CA ARG A 6 -23.01 -33.97 -40.60
C ARG A 6 -23.62 -34.64 -39.37
N ARG A 7 -23.45 -34.06 -38.17
CA ARG A 7 -24.05 -34.45 -36.86
C ARG A 7 -23.28 -35.46 -35.98
N GLN A 8 -22.13 -35.06 -35.42
CA GLN A 8 -21.63 -35.61 -34.13
C GLN A 8 -20.78 -34.57 -33.34
N LEU A 9 -21.19 -33.30 -33.35
CA LEU A 9 -20.51 -32.24 -32.57
C LEU A 9 -21.38 -31.68 -31.43
N ILE A 10 -22.46 -32.39 -31.06
CA ILE A 10 -23.31 -32.04 -29.92
C ILE A 10 -23.58 -33.31 -29.12
N THR A 11 -22.56 -33.79 -28.42
CA THR A 11 -22.65 -34.66 -27.23
C THR A 11 -21.24 -35.09 -26.93
N LEU A 12 -20.58 -34.43 -25.98
CA LEU A 12 -19.73 -35.05 -24.95
C LEU A 12 -18.86 -33.97 -24.30
N LEU A 13 -18.91 -33.95 -22.97
CA LEU A 13 -18.02 -33.24 -22.03
C LEU A 13 -18.52 -31.87 -21.55
N ALA A 14 -19.71 -31.89 -20.95
CA ALA A 14 -19.85 -31.34 -19.60
C ALA A 14 -18.78 -31.97 -18.70
N GLY A 15 -17.90 -31.16 -18.10
CA GLY A 15 -16.91 -31.67 -17.15
C GLY A 15 -15.58 -30.93 -17.09
N ALA A 16 -15.61 -29.62 -16.80
CA ALA A 16 -14.48 -28.95 -16.17
C ALA A 16 -15.01 -27.72 -15.44
N ALA A 17 -15.31 -27.88 -14.15
CA ALA A 17 -15.38 -26.74 -13.27
C ALA A 17 -14.05 -25.99 -13.39
N VAL A 18 -14.07 -24.76 -13.89
CA VAL A 18 -12.92 -23.88 -13.83
C VAL A 18 -12.73 -23.54 -12.35
N ALA A 19 -11.99 -24.39 -11.66
CA ALA A 19 -11.37 -24.06 -10.39
C ALA A 19 -10.36 -22.95 -10.70
N LEU A 20 -10.86 -21.71 -10.72
CA LEU A 20 -10.02 -20.51 -10.69
C LEU A 20 -9.01 -20.71 -9.55
N PRO A 21 -7.71 -20.61 -9.82
CA PRO A 21 -6.71 -21.05 -8.87
C PRO A 21 -6.75 -20.09 -7.68
N LEU A 22 -7.21 -20.58 -6.53
CA LEU A 22 -6.92 -19.97 -5.23
C LEU A 22 -5.40 -19.84 -4.98
N ALA A 23 -4.55 -20.42 -5.84
CA ALA A 23 -3.10 -20.26 -5.83
C ALA A 23 -2.63 -18.80 -6.06
N ALA A 24 -3.48 -17.89 -6.56
CA ALA A 24 -3.14 -16.47 -6.66
C ALA A 24 -3.03 -15.76 -5.30
N ARG A 25 -3.50 -16.37 -4.20
CA ARG A 25 -3.35 -15.84 -2.83
C ARG A 25 -2.12 -16.37 -2.08
N ALA A 26 -1.35 -17.28 -2.68
CA ALA A 26 -0.16 -17.87 -2.06
C ALA A 26 1.15 -17.22 -2.49
N GLN A 27 1.11 -16.23 -3.38
CA GLN A 27 2.25 -15.36 -3.65
C GLN A 27 2.42 -14.51 -2.39
N GLN A 28 3.34 -14.92 -1.51
CA GLN A 28 3.66 -14.27 -0.23
C GLN A 28 3.41 -12.78 -0.35
N GLN A 29 2.37 -12.30 0.34
CA GLN A 29 2.03 -10.90 0.33
C GLN A 29 3.23 -10.20 0.96
N ALA A 30 4.10 -9.63 0.11
CA ALA A 30 5.26 -8.89 0.57
C ALA A 30 4.74 -7.87 1.58
N MET A 31 5.32 -7.87 2.79
CA MET A 31 4.86 -7.05 3.90
C MET A 31 4.63 -5.62 3.38
N PRO A 32 3.38 -5.13 3.34
CA PRO A 32 3.10 -3.82 2.76
C PRO A 32 3.88 -2.75 3.51
N MET A 33 4.40 -1.76 2.79
CA MET A 33 5.10 -0.63 3.39
C MET A 33 4.28 0.63 3.21
N ILE A 34 4.01 1.35 4.30
CA ILE A 34 3.43 2.69 4.27
C ILE A 34 4.46 3.74 4.66
N GLY A 35 4.36 4.93 4.11
CA GLY A 35 5.17 6.08 4.52
C GLY A 35 4.48 6.88 5.62
N TYR A 36 5.25 7.38 6.58
CA TYR A 36 4.78 8.36 7.56
C TYR A 36 5.68 9.59 7.47
N LEU A 37 5.12 10.73 7.06
CA LEU A 37 5.83 11.99 6.85
C LEU A 37 5.32 13.07 7.81
N ASP A 38 6.18 13.59 8.68
CA ASP A 38 5.86 14.70 9.57
C ASP A 38 6.99 15.74 9.56
N SER A 39 6.60 17.01 9.68
CA SER A 39 7.52 18.14 9.80
C SER A 39 8.32 18.16 11.12
N ARG A 40 7.80 17.52 12.17
CA ARG A 40 8.35 17.56 13.52
C ARG A 40 9.24 16.35 13.81
N SER A 41 9.83 16.34 15.00
CA SER A 41 10.56 15.17 15.52
C SER A 41 9.59 14.06 15.97
N PRO A 42 10.04 12.80 16.04
CA PRO A 42 9.21 11.70 16.57
C PRO A 42 8.76 11.92 18.01
N GLU A 43 9.58 12.56 18.85
CA GLU A 43 9.25 12.86 20.25
C GLU A 43 8.10 13.84 20.35
N ALA A 44 8.12 14.89 19.52
CA ALA A 44 7.08 15.92 19.48
C ALA A 44 5.69 15.37 19.11
N VAL A 45 5.63 14.18 18.50
CA VAL A 45 4.38 13.54 18.06
C VAL A 45 4.15 12.17 18.68
N ALA A 46 4.89 11.79 19.72
CA ALA A 46 4.86 10.45 20.30
C ALA A 46 3.45 9.97 20.66
N ASN A 47 2.61 10.85 21.24
CA ASN A 47 1.22 10.52 21.58
C ASN A 47 0.38 10.20 20.34
N ARG A 48 0.53 11.00 19.28
CA ARG A 48 -0.18 10.79 18.00
C ARG A 48 0.31 9.52 17.30
N LEU A 49 1.61 9.27 17.33
CA LEU A 49 2.20 8.06 16.75
C LEU A 49 1.73 6.80 17.49
N ARG A 50 1.60 6.85 18.82
CA ARG A 50 1.00 5.76 19.61
C ARG A 50 -0.45 5.50 19.19
N GLY A 51 -1.28 6.54 19.08
CA GLY A 51 -2.67 6.40 18.63
C GLY A 51 -2.78 5.86 17.21
N PHE A 52 -1.91 6.31 16.30
CA PHE A 52 -1.84 5.80 14.93
C PHE A 52 -1.52 4.30 14.89
N ARG A 53 -0.48 3.86 15.60
CA ARG A 53 -0.11 2.44 15.71
C ARG A 53 -1.21 1.61 16.35
N GLN A 54 -1.89 2.14 17.37
CA GLN A 54 -3.01 1.47 18.01
C GLN A 54 -4.18 1.27 17.04
N GLY A 55 -4.58 2.29 16.28
CA GLY A 55 -5.64 2.17 15.29
C GLY A 55 -5.30 1.20 14.15
N LEU A 56 -4.03 1.17 13.72
CA LEU A 56 -3.55 0.14 12.78
C LEU A 56 -3.70 -1.26 13.37
N LYS A 57 -3.27 -1.46 14.62
CA LYS A 57 -3.36 -2.75 15.32
C LYS A 57 -4.82 -3.22 15.47
N GLU A 58 -5.72 -2.32 15.85
CA GLU A 58 -7.16 -2.60 15.94
C GLU A 58 -7.77 -2.98 14.59
N SER A 59 -7.18 -2.52 13.49
CA SER A 59 -7.56 -2.88 12.11
C SER A 59 -6.84 -4.13 11.59
N GLY A 60 -6.05 -4.81 12.42
CA GLY A 60 -5.30 -6.02 12.05
C GLY A 60 -3.92 -5.79 11.44
N TYR A 61 -3.41 -4.55 11.43
CA TYR A 61 -2.07 -4.22 10.96
C TYR A 61 -1.12 -3.93 12.11
N VAL A 62 -0.10 -4.78 12.28
CA VAL A 62 0.92 -4.66 13.32
C VAL A 62 2.28 -4.39 12.68
N GLU A 63 2.88 -3.27 13.08
CA GLU A 63 4.20 -2.86 12.60
C GLU A 63 5.25 -3.94 12.90
N SER A 64 6.08 -4.24 11.90
CA SER A 64 7.12 -5.30 11.91
C SER A 64 6.62 -6.75 11.92
N GLU A 65 5.32 -6.99 12.07
CA GLU A 65 4.74 -8.32 11.92
C GLU A 65 4.13 -8.52 10.54
N ASN A 66 3.22 -7.64 10.13
CA ASN A 66 2.52 -7.72 8.85
C ASN A 66 2.40 -6.37 8.11
N LEU A 67 3.04 -5.32 8.63
CA LEU A 67 3.12 -4.00 8.03
C LEU A 67 4.50 -3.37 8.32
N ALA A 68 5.14 -2.78 7.31
CA ALA A 68 6.31 -1.93 7.50
C ALA A 68 5.92 -0.45 7.45
N ILE A 69 6.57 0.38 8.28
CA ILE A 69 6.37 1.83 8.27
C ILE A 69 7.70 2.53 8.00
N ALA A 70 7.77 3.26 6.89
CA ALA A 70 8.90 4.11 6.55
C ALA A 70 8.68 5.51 7.16
N TYR A 71 9.32 5.78 8.30
CA TYR A 71 9.23 7.08 8.97
C TYR A 71 10.14 8.14 8.38
N ARG A 72 9.60 9.33 8.15
CA ARG A 72 10.36 10.49 7.67
C ARG A 72 10.01 11.71 8.52
N TRP A 73 11.00 12.13 9.28
CA TRP A 73 10.93 13.27 10.19
C TRP A 73 11.77 14.40 9.62
N ALA A 74 11.16 15.57 9.45
CA ALA A 74 11.90 16.75 9.00
C ALA A 74 12.70 17.41 10.12
N GLU A 75 12.53 16.98 11.38
CA GLU A 75 13.23 17.53 12.55
C GLU A 75 13.09 19.05 12.66
N ASN A 76 11.87 19.55 12.43
CA ASN A 76 11.52 20.98 12.39
C ASN A 76 12.28 21.78 11.32
N GLN A 77 12.78 21.12 10.26
CA GLN A 77 13.41 21.76 9.10
C GLN A 77 12.54 21.53 7.85
N PRO A 78 11.57 22.41 7.56
CA PRO A 78 10.57 22.20 6.51
C PRO A 78 11.18 21.94 5.12
N ASP A 79 12.34 22.52 4.83
CA ASP A 79 13.06 22.35 3.55
C ASP A 79 13.49 20.91 3.29
N ARG A 80 13.50 20.04 4.31
CA ARG A 80 13.77 18.60 4.15
C ARG A 80 12.57 17.80 3.65
N LEU A 81 11.35 18.33 3.78
CA LEU A 81 10.12 17.59 3.43
C LEU A 81 10.07 17.12 1.97
N PRO A 82 10.48 17.91 0.95
CA PRO A 82 10.48 17.45 -0.43
C PRO A 82 11.38 16.24 -0.69
N VAL A 83 12.61 16.23 -0.14
CA VAL A 83 13.53 15.10 -0.31
C VAL A 83 13.06 13.87 0.45
N LEU A 84 12.50 14.06 1.65
CA LEU A 84 11.91 12.98 2.45
C LEU A 84 10.68 12.35 1.78
N ALA A 85 9.80 13.17 1.20
CA ALA A 85 8.65 12.69 0.42
C ALA A 85 9.10 11.91 -0.82
N THR A 86 10.13 12.41 -1.53
CA THR A 86 10.71 11.73 -2.70
C THR A 86 11.29 10.37 -2.33
N ASP A 87 11.94 10.24 -1.17
CA ASP A 87 12.43 8.94 -0.69
C ASP A 87 11.29 7.93 -0.48
N LEU A 88 10.13 8.34 0.05
CA LEU A 88 8.95 7.47 0.17
C LEU A 88 8.42 7.01 -1.19
N VAL A 89 8.40 7.89 -2.18
CA VAL A 89 8.02 7.54 -3.57
C VAL A 89 9.00 6.53 -4.16
N ARG A 90 10.31 6.74 -3.99
CA ARG A 90 11.35 5.81 -4.46
C ARG A 90 11.25 4.43 -3.83
N ARG A 91 10.82 4.37 -2.56
CA ARG A 91 10.56 3.12 -1.82
C ARG A 91 9.27 2.41 -2.25
N ARG A 92 8.46 3.03 -3.12
CA ARG A 92 7.19 2.48 -3.61
C ARG A 92 6.26 2.08 -2.47
N VAL A 93 6.12 2.96 -1.48
CA VAL A 93 5.15 2.76 -0.40
C VAL A 93 3.73 2.69 -0.95
N ALA A 94 2.87 1.89 -0.32
CA ALA A 94 1.49 1.67 -0.73
C ALA A 94 0.59 2.90 -0.45
N ALA A 95 0.92 3.69 0.57
CA ALA A 95 0.28 4.95 0.91
C ALA A 95 1.25 5.85 1.70
N ILE A 96 1.00 7.16 1.70
CA ILE A 96 1.72 8.14 2.52
C ILE A 96 0.74 8.72 3.54
N VAL A 97 1.04 8.56 4.82
CA VAL A 97 0.38 9.30 5.91
C VAL A 97 1.16 10.59 6.15
N SER A 98 0.50 11.73 6.07
CA SER A 98 1.09 13.04 6.31
C SER A 98 0.36 13.81 7.41
N ALA A 99 1.13 14.49 8.25
CA ALA A 99 0.57 15.29 9.35
C ALA A 99 0.85 16.78 9.14
N GLY A 100 -0.22 17.57 9.05
CA GLY A 100 -0.17 19.01 8.83
C GLY A 100 0.06 19.43 7.36
N PRO A 101 -0.21 20.71 7.03
CA PRO A 101 -0.12 21.21 5.66
C PRO A 101 1.27 21.07 5.01
N PRO A 102 2.40 21.41 5.67
CA PRO A 102 3.71 21.32 5.01
C PRO A 102 4.07 19.91 4.52
N ALA A 103 3.86 18.89 5.36
CA ALA A 103 4.11 17.50 5.00
C ALA A 103 3.16 17.01 3.90
N THR A 104 1.88 17.40 3.99
CA THR A 104 0.85 17.00 3.00
C THR A 104 1.12 17.61 1.63
N PHE A 105 1.53 18.88 1.57
CA PHE A 105 1.90 19.52 0.30
C PHE A 105 3.17 18.94 -0.29
N ALA A 106 4.18 18.62 0.53
CA ALA A 106 5.38 17.93 0.05
C ALA A 106 5.07 16.54 -0.51
N ALA A 107 4.22 15.75 0.18
CA ALA A 107 3.76 14.46 -0.33
C ALA A 107 3.01 14.60 -1.66
N LYS A 108 2.07 15.55 -1.75
CA LYS A 108 1.30 15.83 -2.97
C LYS A 108 2.17 16.28 -4.14
N ALA A 109 3.20 17.07 -3.88
CA ALA A 109 4.16 17.49 -4.90
C ALA A 109 5.03 16.33 -5.39
N ALA A 110 5.35 15.37 -4.51
CA ALA A 110 6.20 14.23 -4.84
C ALA A 110 5.48 13.13 -5.64
N THR A 111 4.15 13.01 -5.53
CA THR A 111 3.38 11.97 -6.21
C THR A 111 1.90 12.32 -6.41
N ASN A 112 1.37 11.90 -7.56
CA ASN A 112 -0.05 11.95 -7.89
C ASN A 112 -0.70 10.55 -7.98
N THR A 113 0.06 9.49 -7.68
CA THR A 113 -0.39 8.09 -7.87
C THR A 113 -0.40 7.29 -6.57
N ILE A 114 0.43 7.66 -5.58
CA ILE A 114 0.41 7.03 -4.26
C ILE A 114 -0.66 7.74 -3.42
N PRO A 115 -1.64 7.03 -2.83
CA PRO A 115 -2.64 7.62 -1.95
C PRO A 115 -2.00 8.37 -0.77
N ILE A 116 -2.53 9.56 -0.49
CA ILE A 116 -2.09 10.41 0.63
C ILE A 116 -3.23 10.54 1.64
N LEU A 117 -3.00 10.08 2.86
CA LEU A 117 -3.91 10.24 4.00
C LEU A 117 -3.37 11.37 4.86
N PHE A 118 -4.12 12.46 5.01
CA PHE A 118 -3.67 13.63 5.74
C PHE A 118 -4.47 13.88 7.03
N LEU A 119 -3.76 14.31 8.07
CA LEU A 119 -4.33 14.76 9.34
C LEU A 119 -4.16 16.28 9.43
N VAL A 120 -5.28 17.00 9.53
CA VAL A 120 -5.37 18.46 9.70
C VAL A 120 -5.74 18.81 11.13
#